data_AF-A0A1E5UAV0-F1
#
_entry.id   AF-A0A1E5UAV0-F1
#
_cell.length_a   1.000
_cell.length_b   1.000
_cell.length_c   1.000
_cell.angle_alpha   90.00
_cell.angle_beta   90.00
_cell.angle_gamma   90.00
#
_symmetry.space_group_name_H-M   'P 1'
#
loop_
_entity.id
_entity.type
_entity.pdbx_description
1 polymer ?
#
loop_
_entity_poly.entity_id
_entity_poly.type
_entity_poly.pdbx_seq_one_letter_code
_entity_poly.pdbx_strand_id
1 'polypeptide(L)'
;MKKFITFLSIVLIGANFLNGQTKEEIAQSIERIEKISKLESPKSTSVASLDNLTVNIGEVALESTNITPLLQNLYYRSIGETKDGVADVTIKKPSLEECKELATRILKQTQKIQEISALVPNVTSETSSIKNPLKLPKILSSLNYAKTAISLLGEESLFQAKAIKNIIGTISSGNNL
;
A
#
# COMPACT_ATOMS: atom_id res chain seq x y z
N MET A 1 -16.42 60.34 5.48
CA MET A 1 -15.85 60.02 6.80
C MET A 1 -16.13 58.55 7.08
N LYS A 2 -15.16 57.64 6.82
CA LYS A 2 -14.41 56.86 7.85
C LYS A 2 -15.37 56.37 8.97
N LYS A 3 -15.56 55.06 9.18
CA LYS A 3 -14.55 54.11 9.68
C LYS A 3 -14.86 52.64 9.29
N PHE A 4 -13.79 51.94 8.90
CA PHE A 4 -13.61 50.48 8.94
C PHE A 4 -13.90 49.91 10.32
N ILE A 5 -14.49 48.70 10.42
CA ILE A 5 -13.95 47.59 11.22
C ILE A 5 -14.22 46.26 10.49
N THR A 6 -13.14 45.69 9.99
CA THR A 6 -12.96 44.28 9.62
C THR A 6 -12.49 43.52 10.86
N PHE A 7 -13.06 42.34 11.12
CA PHE A 7 -12.52 41.28 11.98
C PHE A 7 -13.20 40.00 11.46
N LEU A 8 -12.63 39.18 10.58
CA LEU A 8 -11.33 38.50 10.62
C LEU A 8 -11.01 37.90 12.00
N SER A 9 -11.81 36.91 12.39
CA SER A 9 -11.43 35.91 13.38
C SER A 9 -11.19 34.56 12.69
N ILE A 10 -10.03 34.47 12.03
CA ILE A 10 -9.05 33.37 12.18
C ILE A 10 -9.65 31.97 11.92
N VAL A 11 -9.88 31.59 10.66
CA VAL A 11 -8.93 30.76 9.88
C VAL A 11 -7.49 30.91 10.36
N LEU A 12 -7.06 30.07 11.31
CA LEU A 12 -5.66 29.68 11.58
C LEU A 12 -5.60 28.87 12.90
N ILE A 13 -6.03 27.61 12.84
CA ILE A 13 -5.42 26.56 13.65
C ILE A 13 -5.14 25.40 12.68
N GLY A 14 -3.88 25.29 12.25
CA GLY A 14 -3.37 24.08 11.63
C GLY A 14 -3.19 24.09 10.11
N ALA A 15 -2.63 25.15 9.52
CA ALA A 15 -1.95 25.05 8.22
C ALA A 15 -0.62 24.26 8.35
N ASN A 16 -0.68 23.03 8.89
CA ASN A 16 0.43 22.07 8.94
C ASN A 16 0.08 20.75 8.24
N PHE A 17 -0.98 20.70 7.40
CA PHE A 17 -1.31 19.50 6.61
C PHE A 17 -0.56 19.39 5.28
N LEU A 18 0.56 20.11 5.09
CA LEU A 18 1.34 20.05 3.85
C LEU A 18 2.03 18.68 3.59
N ASN A 19 1.81 17.66 4.45
CA ASN A 19 2.35 16.31 4.29
C ASN A 19 1.36 15.16 4.62
N GLY A 20 0.05 15.42 4.70
CA GLY A 20 -0.97 14.38 4.93
C GLY A 20 -1.29 13.58 3.66
N GLN A 21 -1.71 12.31 3.80
CA GLN A 21 -2.27 11.56 2.67
C GLN A 21 -3.54 12.25 2.18
N THR A 22 -3.67 12.47 0.87
CA THR A 22 -4.89 13.04 0.30
C THR A 22 -6.02 12.01 0.33
N LYS A 23 -7.27 12.49 0.41
CA LYS A 23 -8.47 11.62 0.30
C LYS A 23 -8.46 10.80 -1.00
N GLU A 24 -7.97 11.41 -2.07
CA GLU A 24 -7.78 10.79 -3.39
C GLU A 24 -6.79 9.61 -3.32
N GLU A 25 -5.61 9.81 -2.73
CA GLU A 25 -4.61 8.73 -2.59
C GLU A 25 -5.13 7.55 -1.74
N ILE A 26 -5.91 7.85 -0.70
CA ILE A 26 -6.56 6.82 0.15
C ILE A 26 -7.62 6.06 -0.66
N ALA A 27 -8.45 6.75 -1.45
CA ALA A 27 -9.44 6.11 -2.30
C ALA A 27 -8.79 5.20 -3.34
N GLN A 28 -7.70 5.65 -3.98
CA GLN A 28 -6.93 4.85 -4.92
C GLN A 28 -6.30 3.61 -4.26
N SER A 29 -5.81 3.73 -3.02
CA SER A 29 -5.32 2.57 -2.24
C SER A 29 -6.43 1.57 -1.95
N ILE A 30 -7.63 2.04 -1.58
CA ILE A 30 -8.79 1.16 -1.37
C ILE A 30 -9.14 0.42 -2.66
N GLU A 31 -9.18 1.11 -3.80
CA GLU A 31 -9.45 0.47 -5.10
C GLU A 31 -8.37 -0.55 -5.47
N ARG A 32 -7.08 -0.22 -5.26
CA ARG A 32 -5.98 -1.16 -5.52
C ARG A 32 -6.07 -2.39 -4.63
N ILE A 33 -6.33 -2.22 -3.34
CA ILE A 33 -6.48 -3.35 -2.40
C ILE A 33 -7.70 -4.20 -2.74
N GLU A 34 -8.80 -3.59 -3.19
CA GLU A 34 -9.95 -4.34 -3.69
C GLU A 34 -9.56 -5.19 -4.91
N LYS A 35 -8.85 -4.61 -5.89
CA LYS A 35 -8.33 -5.36 -7.05
C LYS A 35 -7.38 -6.48 -6.63
N ILE A 36 -6.46 -6.21 -5.69
CA ILE A 36 -5.51 -7.20 -5.14
C ILE A 36 -6.25 -8.35 -4.46
N SER A 37 -7.27 -8.05 -3.66
CA SER A 37 -8.07 -9.07 -2.95
C SER A 37 -8.87 -9.98 -3.89
N LYS A 38 -9.18 -9.50 -5.10
CA LYS A 38 -9.88 -10.23 -6.16
C LYS A 38 -8.94 -10.96 -7.12
N LEU A 39 -7.63 -10.89 -6.91
CA LEU A 39 -6.66 -11.64 -7.73
C LEU A 39 -6.83 -13.13 -7.49
N GLU A 40 -7.36 -13.84 -8.47
CA GLU A 40 -7.43 -15.31 -8.44
C GLU A 40 -6.10 -15.91 -8.86
N SER A 41 -5.50 -16.68 -7.95
CA SER A 41 -4.25 -17.40 -8.27
C SER A 41 -4.51 -18.42 -9.38
N PRO A 42 -3.68 -18.44 -10.44
CA PRO A 42 -3.84 -19.37 -11.54
C PRO A 42 -3.58 -20.81 -11.07
N LYS A 43 -4.18 -21.78 -11.79
CA LYS A 43 -3.88 -23.20 -11.56
C LYS A 43 -2.42 -23.50 -11.88
N SER A 44 -1.83 -24.44 -11.14
CA SER A 44 -0.45 -24.92 -11.38
C SER A 44 -0.21 -25.26 -12.85
N THR A 45 0.93 -24.77 -13.33
CA THR A 45 1.45 -24.97 -14.68
C THR A 45 2.33 -26.21 -14.79
N SER A 46 2.72 -26.79 -13.64
CA SER A 46 3.75 -27.83 -13.51
C SER A 46 5.12 -27.37 -14.03
N VAL A 47 5.37 -26.06 -13.95
CA VAL A 47 6.67 -25.42 -14.14
C VAL A 47 7.01 -24.80 -12.79
N ALA A 48 7.95 -25.43 -12.08
CA ALA A 48 8.17 -25.15 -10.66
C ALA A 48 8.52 -23.67 -10.38
N SER A 49 9.32 -23.05 -11.23
CA SER A 49 9.70 -21.64 -11.07
C SER A 49 8.51 -20.68 -11.23
N LEU A 50 7.63 -20.93 -12.19
CA LEU A 50 6.41 -20.15 -12.41
C LEU A 50 5.38 -20.39 -11.32
N ASP A 51 5.19 -21.63 -10.89
CA ASP A 51 4.27 -21.96 -9.80
C ASP A 51 4.76 -21.38 -8.45
N ASN A 52 6.07 -21.37 -8.20
CA ASN A 52 6.63 -20.69 -7.03
C ASN A 52 6.48 -19.17 -7.12
N LEU A 53 6.63 -18.58 -8.32
CA LEU A 53 6.41 -17.16 -8.52
C LEU A 53 4.97 -16.77 -8.18
N THR A 54 3.97 -17.54 -8.64
CA THR A 54 2.56 -17.25 -8.35
C THR A 54 2.22 -17.39 -6.87
N VAL A 55 2.79 -18.39 -6.18
CA VAL A 55 2.64 -18.53 -4.71
C VAL A 55 3.21 -17.33 -3.97
N ASN A 56 4.45 -16.92 -4.28
CA ASN A 56 5.07 -15.76 -3.64
C ASN A 56 4.28 -14.46 -3.87
N ILE A 57 3.71 -14.29 -5.06
CA ILE A 57 2.83 -13.14 -5.36
C ILE A 57 1.58 -13.17 -4.47
N GLY A 58 0.97 -14.34 -4.28
CA GLY A 58 -0.18 -14.51 -3.39
C GLY A 58 0.13 -14.16 -1.93
N GLU A 59 1.30 -14.55 -1.43
CA GLU A 59 1.76 -14.20 -0.08
C GLU A 59 1.92 -12.69 0.10
N VAL A 60 2.53 -12.02 -0.88
CA VAL A 60 2.68 -10.55 -0.87
C VAL A 60 1.33 -9.85 -0.99
N ALA A 61 0.43 -10.36 -1.82
CA ALA A 61 -0.92 -9.84 -1.94
C ALA A 61 -1.67 -9.91 -0.60
N LEU A 62 -1.59 -11.04 0.09
CA LEU A 62 -2.17 -11.20 1.43
C LEU A 62 -1.55 -10.25 2.46
N GLU A 63 -0.23 -10.07 2.45
CA GLU A 63 0.39 -9.12 3.37
C GLU A 63 -0.02 -7.67 3.07
N SER A 64 -0.14 -7.31 1.79
CA SER A 64 -0.59 -5.98 1.38
C SER A 64 -2.01 -5.69 1.84
N THR A 65 -2.93 -6.67 1.75
CA THR A 65 -4.29 -6.50 2.27
C THR A 65 -4.34 -6.41 3.79
N ASN A 66 -3.38 -7.01 4.50
CA ASN A 66 -3.27 -6.90 5.95
C ASN A 66 -2.63 -5.58 6.41
N ILE A 67 -1.68 -5.03 5.65
CA ILE A 67 -0.99 -3.77 5.98
C ILE A 67 -1.91 -2.56 5.81
N THR A 68 -2.67 -2.48 4.71
CA THR A 68 -3.48 -1.29 4.41
C THR A 68 -4.48 -0.89 5.51
N PRO A 69 -5.27 -1.79 6.14
CA PRO A 69 -6.16 -1.38 7.23
C PRO A 69 -5.41 -0.89 8.47
N LEU A 70 -4.24 -1.47 8.78
CA LEU A 70 -3.38 -0.99 9.88
C LEU A 70 -2.85 0.41 9.58
N LEU A 71 -2.40 0.63 8.36
CA LEU A 71 -1.90 1.92 7.90
C LEU A 71 -2.98 3.00 7.95
N GLN A 72 -4.19 2.69 7.48
CA GLN A 72 -5.33 3.60 7.55
C GLN A 72 -5.69 3.91 9.01
N ASN A 73 -5.68 2.91 9.90
CA ASN A 73 -5.90 3.13 11.33
C ASN A 73 -4.87 4.11 11.93
N LEU A 74 -3.58 3.93 11.62
CA LEU A 74 -2.54 4.85 12.09
C LEU A 74 -2.73 6.26 11.52
N TYR A 75 -3.11 6.39 10.26
CA TYR A 75 -3.40 7.67 9.63
C TYR A 75 -4.51 8.43 10.36
N TYR A 76 -5.68 7.81 10.51
CA TYR A 76 -6.85 8.44 11.17
C TYR A 76 -6.55 8.84 12.62
N ARG A 77 -5.87 7.97 13.37
CA ARG A 77 -5.38 8.29 14.72
C ARG A 77 -4.36 9.43 14.74
N SER A 78 -3.54 9.57 13.69
CA SER A 78 -2.52 10.63 13.61
C SER A 78 -3.12 12.02 13.38
N ILE A 79 -4.24 12.08 12.66
CA ILE A 79 -4.95 13.33 12.36
C ILE A 79 -6.09 13.63 13.34
N GLY A 80 -6.48 12.67 14.19
CA GLY A 80 -7.55 12.84 15.16
C GLY A 80 -8.95 12.82 14.53
N GLU A 81 -9.14 12.03 13.48
CA GLU A 81 -10.43 11.88 12.78
C GLU A 81 -10.82 10.40 12.70
N THR A 82 -12.12 10.12 12.67
CA THR A 82 -12.64 8.80 12.29
C THR A 82 -12.63 8.65 10.77
N LYS A 83 -12.86 7.42 10.27
CA LYS A 83 -12.99 7.14 8.83
C LYS A 83 -14.10 7.96 8.16
N ASP A 84 -15.13 8.34 8.91
CA ASP A 84 -16.24 9.15 8.43
C ASP A 84 -15.92 10.66 8.41
N GLY A 85 -14.70 11.05 8.78
CA GLY A 85 -14.24 12.45 8.83
C GLY A 85 -14.74 13.22 10.06
N VAL A 86 -15.17 12.52 11.11
CA VAL A 86 -15.57 13.14 12.38
C VAL A 86 -14.34 13.33 13.25
N ALA A 87 -14.10 14.55 13.72
CA ALA A 87 -13.03 14.82 14.67
C ALA A 87 -13.25 14.07 15.99
N ASP A 88 -12.26 13.31 16.43
CA ASP A 88 -12.26 12.54 17.68
C ASP A 88 -11.04 12.89 18.52
N VAL A 89 -11.27 13.69 19.56
CA VAL A 89 -10.21 14.15 20.49
C VAL A 89 -9.85 13.11 21.55
N THR A 90 -10.61 12.01 21.65
CA THR A 90 -10.36 10.93 22.61
C THR A 90 -9.53 9.80 22.01
N ILE A 91 -9.30 9.84 20.69
CA ILE A 91 -8.54 8.80 20.00
C ILE A 91 -7.06 8.82 20.43
N LYS A 92 -6.53 7.64 20.78
CA LYS A 92 -5.12 7.49 21.13
C LYS A 92 -4.27 7.74 19.89
N LYS A 93 -3.37 8.72 19.92
CA LYS A 93 -2.39 8.94 18.84
C LYS A 93 -1.51 7.69 18.63
N PRO A 94 -1.02 7.43 17.41
CA PRO A 94 -0.06 6.34 17.18
C PRO A 94 1.23 6.58 17.97
N SER A 95 1.76 5.52 18.56
CA SER A 95 3.11 5.53 19.12
C SER A 95 4.16 5.37 18.02
N LEU A 96 5.39 5.83 18.27
CA LEU A 96 6.50 5.62 17.35
C LEU A 96 6.81 4.12 17.16
N GLU A 97 6.56 3.30 18.18
CA GLU A 97 6.75 1.84 18.13
C GLU A 97 5.73 1.18 17.18
N GLU A 98 4.44 1.53 17.29
CA GLU A 98 3.38 1.06 16.37
C GLU A 98 3.73 1.41 14.91
N CYS A 99 4.22 2.63 14.68
CA CYS A 99 4.63 3.05 13.33
C CYS A 99 5.88 2.31 12.82
N LYS A 100 6.87 2.06 13.69
CA LYS A 100 8.10 1.32 13.32
C LYS A 100 7.82 -0.14 13.02
N GLU A 101 6.91 -0.77 13.78
CA GLU A 101 6.47 -2.14 13.51
C GLU A 101 5.84 -2.23 12.12
N LEU A 102 4.89 -1.34 11.80
CA LEU A 102 4.25 -1.32 10.50
C LEU A 102 5.24 -0.97 9.37
N ALA A 103 6.15 -0.01 9.59
CA ALA A 103 7.20 0.31 8.62
C ALA A 103 8.10 -0.88 8.32
N THR A 104 8.41 -1.70 9.33
CA THR A 104 9.20 -2.94 9.16
C THR A 104 8.46 -3.95 8.29
N ARG A 105 7.14 -4.11 8.49
CA ARG A 105 6.31 -4.97 7.63
C ARG A 105 6.27 -4.48 6.18
N ILE A 106 6.07 -3.18 5.98
CA ILE A 106 6.08 -2.55 4.64
C ILE A 106 7.44 -2.74 3.96
N LEU A 107 8.54 -2.61 4.69
CA LEU A 107 9.89 -2.85 4.16
C LEU A 107 10.06 -4.30 3.69
N LYS A 108 9.66 -5.28 4.52
CA LYS A 108 9.71 -6.70 4.16
C LYS A 108 8.88 -7.02 2.92
N GLN A 109 7.65 -6.48 2.84
CA GLN A 109 6.80 -6.61 1.65
C GLN A 109 7.49 -6.01 0.41
N THR A 110 8.07 -4.81 0.53
CA THR A 110 8.76 -4.14 -0.57
C THR A 110 9.96 -4.94 -1.06
N GLN A 111 10.75 -5.51 -0.16
CA GLN A 111 11.87 -6.40 -0.50
C GLN A 111 11.37 -7.64 -1.24
N LYS A 112 10.31 -8.28 -0.75
CA LYS A 112 9.70 -9.43 -1.41
C LYS A 112 9.18 -9.09 -2.82
N ILE A 113 8.62 -7.89 -3.01
CA ILE A 113 8.19 -7.41 -4.34
C ILE A 113 9.38 -7.23 -5.29
N GLN A 114 10.51 -6.71 -4.80
CA GLN A 114 11.72 -6.59 -5.58
C GLN A 114 12.27 -7.96 -5.98
N GLU A 115 12.29 -8.91 -5.03
CA GLU A 115 12.71 -10.30 -5.27
C GLU A 115 11.85 -10.96 -6.36
N ILE A 116 10.52 -10.95 -6.22
CA ILE A 116 9.63 -11.54 -7.25
C ILE A 116 9.76 -10.84 -8.60
N SER A 117 9.95 -9.51 -8.61
CA SER A 117 10.12 -8.74 -9.84
C SER A 117 11.40 -9.13 -10.57
N ALA A 118 12.48 -9.37 -9.82
CA ALA A 118 13.75 -9.85 -10.37
C ALA A 118 13.69 -11.28 -10.94
N LEU A 119 12.74 -12.11 -10.47
CA LEU A 119 12.53 -13.46 -10.99
C LEU A 119 11.77 -13.48 -12.34
N VAL A 120 10.95 -12.47 -12.62
CA VAL A 120 10.07 -12.44 -13.81
C VAL A 120 10.82 -12.68 -15.13
N PRO A 121 11.97 -12.03 -15.43
CA PRO A 121 12.70 -12.24 -16.68
C PRO A 121 13.16 -13.69 -16.85
N ASN A 122 13.69 -14.29 -15.78
CA ASN A 122 14.19 -15.66 -15.79
C ASN A 122 13.04 -16.67 -15.99
N VAL A 123 11.95 -16.51 -15.24
CA VAL A 123 10.75 -17.37 -15.39
C VAL A 123 10.14 -17.23 -16.79
N THR A 124 10.10 -16.01 -17.34
CA THR A 124 9.62 -15.77 -18.70
C THR A 124 10.50 -16.46 -19.74
N SER A 125 11.83 -16.38 -19.58
CA SER A 125 12.78 -17.06 -20.47
C SER A 125 12.64 -18.58 -20.41
N GLU A 126 12.60 -19.16 -19.20
CA GLU A 126 12.42 -20.61 -19.00
C GLU A 126 11.14 -21.11 -19.69
N THR A 127 10.02 -20.43 -19.41
CA THR A 127 8.71 -20.83 -19.91
C THR A 127 8.55 -20.64 -21.42
N SER A 128 9.29 -19.71 -22.04
CA SER A 128 9.27 -19.48 -23.49
C SER A 128 9.77 -20.67 -24.33
N SER A 129 10.60 -21.54 -23.72
CA SER A 129 11.12 -22.75 -24.36
C SER A 129 10.10 -23.90 -24.39
N ILE A 130 9.02 -23.81 -23.60
CA ILE A 130 8.03 -24.87 -23.44
C ILE A 130 7.01 -24.80 -24.58
N LYS A 131 7.09 -25.75 -25.52
CA LYS A 131 6.20 -25.80 -26.69
C LYS A 131 4.95 -26.66 -26.50
N ASN A 132 4.73 -27.24 -25.33
CA ASN A 132 3.59 -28.14 -25.09
C ASN A 132 2.26 -27.37 -25.20
N PRO A 133 1.41 -27.66 -26.20
CA PRO A 133 0.20 -26.89 -26.47
C PRO A 133 -0.84 -26.97 -25.34
N LEU A 134 -0.82 -28.04 -24.53
CA LEU A 134 -1.72 -28.19 -23.38
C LEU A 134 -1.29 -27.36 -22.17
N LYS A 135 0.01 -27.01 -22.07
CA LYS A 135 0.55 -26.18 -20.97
C LYS A 135 0.57 -24.69 -21.31
N LEU A 136 0.72 -24.34 -22.59
CA LEU A 136 0.83 -22.95 -23.06
C LEU A 136 -0.25 -22.02 -22.49
N PRO A 137 -1.56 -22.36 -22.49
CA PRO A 137 -2.58 -21.47 -21.94
C PRO A 137 -2.40 -21.18 -20.44
N LYS A 138 -1.99 -22.19 -19.66
CA LYS A 138 -1.76 -22.04 -18.21
C LYS A 138 -0.53 -21.18 -17.93
N ILE A 139 0.53 -21.36 -18.71
CA ILE A 139 1.75 -20.56 -18.64
C ILE A 139 1.42 -19.09 -18.93
N LEU A 140 0.74 -18.81 -20.05
CA LEU A 140 0.38 -17.46 -20.44
C LEU A 140 -0.53 -16.78 -19.41
N SER A 141 -1.53 -17.50 -18.90
CA SER A 141 -2.40 -17.00 -17.83
C SER A 141 -1.60 -16.66 -16.57
N SER A 142 -0.67 -17.51 -16.17
CA SER A 142 0.15 -17.29 -14.97
C SER A 142 1.15 -16.15 -15.12
N LEU A 143 1.73 -15.97 -16.31
CA LEU A 143 2.60 -14.82 -16.61
C LEU A 143 1.80 -13.50 -16.64
N ASN A 144 0.58 -13.51 -17.17
CA ASN A 144 -0.29 -12.33 -17.16
C ASN A 144 -0.74 -11.99 -15.74
N TYR A 145 -1.14 -13.00 -14.95
CA TYR A 145 -1.40 -12.84 -13.52
C TYR A 145 -0.19 -12.20 -12.83
N ALA A 146 1.02 -12.72 -13.06
CA ALA A 146 2.21 -12.22 -12.40
C ALA A 146 2.49 -10.75 -12.72
N LYS A 147 2.40 -10.36 -14.00
CA LYS A 147 2.57 -8.96 -14.45
C LYS A 147 1.55 -8.02 -13.82
N THR A 148 0.27 -8.38 -13.88
CA THR A 148 -0.83 -7.58 -13.32
C THR A 148 -0.68 -7.41 -11.81
N ALA A 149 -0.42 -8.52 -11.11
CA ALA A 149 -0.29 -8.52 -9.66
C ALA A 149 0.93 -7.71 -9.20
N ILE A 150 2.10 -7.92 -9.82
CA ILE A 150 3.33 -7.16 -9.47
C ILE A 150 3.13 -5.66 -9.70
N SER A 151 2.45 -5.25 -10.77
CA SER A 151 2.15 -3.83 -11.02
C SER A 151 1.29 -3.24 -9.89
N LEU A 152 0.18 -3.90 -9.55
CA LEU A 152 -0.72 -3.44 -8.49
C LEU A 152 -0.02 -3.40 -7.13
N LEU A 153 0.75 -4.43 -6.80
CA LEU A 153 1.48 -4.54 -5.54
C LEU A 153 2.61 -3.52 -5.43
N GLY A 154 3.29 -3.22 -6.55
CA GLY A 154 4.31 -2.18 -6.61
C GLY A 154 3.74 -0.79 -6.33
N GLU A 155 2.61 -0.44 -6.96
CA GLU A 155 1.91 0.82 -6.72
C GLU A 155 1.43 0.94 -5.28
N GLU A 156 0.83 -0.11 -4.73
CA GLU A 156 0.33 -0.09 -3.37
C GLU A 156 1.45 -0.02 -2.34
N SER A 157 2.56 -0.72 -2.57
CA SER A 157 3.73 -0.66 -1.68
C SER A 157 4.36 0.73 -1.66
N LEU A 158 4.41 1.41 -2.81
CA LEU A 158 4.88 2.79 -2.88
C LEU A 158 3.99 3.73 -2.07
N PHE A 159 2.67 3.58 -2.20
CA PHE A 159 1.72 4.32 -1.38
C PHE A 159 1.93 4.05 0.12
N GLN A 160 1.98 2.77 0.52
CA GLN A 160 2.15 2.37 1.91
C GLN A 160 3.46 2.92 2.51
N ALA A 161 4.56 2.85 1.77
CA ALA A 161 5.86 3.38 2.19
C ALA A 161 5.84 4.92 2.37
N LYS A 162 5.22 5.65 1.44
CA LYS A 162 5.06 7.11 1.58
C LYS A 162 4.18 7.47 2.77
N ALA A 163 3.06 6.77 2.92
CA ALA A 163 2.10 6.98 3.99
C ALA A 163 2.72 6.79 5.38
N ILE A 164 3.41 5.66 5.62
CA ILE A 164 3.99 5.40 6.93
C ILE A 164 5.12 6.40 7.25
N LYS A 165 5.90 6.81 6.25
CA LYS A 165 6.91 7.87 6.40
C LYS A 165 6.26 9.19 6.83
N ASN A 166 5.15 9.58 6.21
CA ASN A 166 4.43 10.81 6.55
C ASN A 166 3.85 10.74 7.97
N ILE A 167 3.26 9.61 8.36
CA ILE A 167 2.73 9.39 9.73
C ILE A 167 3.85 9.53 10.76
N ILE A 168 5.00 8.88 10.54
CA ILE A 168 6.18 8.98 11.42
C ILE A 168 6.68 10.44 11.50
N GLY A 169 6.72 11.14 10.36
CA GLY A 169 7.10 12.55 10.29
C GLY A 169 6.20 13.43 11.15
N THR A 170 4.88 13.30 10.99
CA THR A 170 3.86 14.05 11.75
C THR A 170 3.99 13.81 13.26
N ILE A 171 4.18 12.56 13.68
CA ILE A 171 4.33 12.22 15.11
C ILE A 171 5.61 12.84 15.67
N SER A 172 6.71 12.76 14.92
CA SER A 172 8.03 13.24 15.33
C SER A 172 8.11 14.78 15.40
N SER A 173 7.43 15.49 14.49
CA SER A 173 7.39 16.97 14.49
C SER A 173 6.42 17.57 15.51
N GLY A 174 5.43 16.77 15.97
CA GLY A 174 4.36 17.24 16.84
C GLY A 174 4.69 17.32 18.33
N ASN A 175 5.95 17.12 18.75
CA ASN A 175 6.37 17.07 20.16
C ASN A 175 5.52 16.08 21.01
N ASN A 176 5.07 14.96 20.43
CA ASN A 176 4.40 13.88 21.16
C ASN A 176 5.40 12.85 21.73
N LEU A 177 6.62 13.31 22.05
CA LEU A 177 7.68 12.58 22.74
C LEU A 177 8.03 13.34 24.03
#